data_AF-A0A973FT35-F1
#
_entry.id   AF-A0A973FT35-F1
#
_cell.length_a   1.000
_cell.length_b   1.000
_cell.length_c   1.000
_cell.angle_alpha   90.00
_cell.angle_beta   90.00
_cell.angle_gamma   90.00
#
_symmetry.space_group_name_H-M   'P 1'
#
loop_
_entity.id
_entity.type
_entity.pdbx_description
1 polymer ?
#
loop_
_entity_poly.entity_id
_entity_poly.type
_entity_poly.pdbx_seq_one_letter_code
_entity_poly.pdbx_strand_id
1 'polypeptide(L)'
;QIEQLLRRDPADAYARSTAATRDRYRHAVEDLARRADMSEDEVARRVLARAEGASGDEPQLRHIGYYLVDAGSAAFAADLGARLSPIDRACQIALAHPTALYLGAVGAATAAIVVGGLRLAGRKTLGPGAALALIPASALASELVNRTVTSMLRPRVLPRLDLTAGIPAELTTIVVVPTLLLTPDSVIRQLNNLEVIALANQDQNLHFALLTDFADAPEENMPEDASLLDAAAEHMRQLAERHGAERFLLLHRHRVWNARQGCWMGWERKRGKLEEFNALLAGDTGTSYGVMVGDVHLLDRVRYVITLDADTQLPRDVGQALIGTLAHPLNQARIDPTSGRIIQGYGILQPRVGINLQSAIDSRFARVFAGNIGVDPYTTAVSDAYMDLFGEGIFAGKGIYDPAALRVALHEHFPENTLLSHDLIEGLYARVGLLSDLEVVDSYPTTYAGWAARQHRWVRGDWQIAAWLLPRTPSASGWRPNSLPLIARYKILDNLRRSLTPPATIALLVAGWRWLPGRPAAWTGLALAHLAAPLAFDLIGAARAAAVDPGNMSALRARGRDLQLSALRLLINTALLPDQTALNLDAISRSLVRMLLSRRNLLEWETAAQSQGRLQRSHAPMLRRAVPLAV
;
A
#
# COMPACT_ATOMS: atom_id res chain seq x y z
N GLN A 1 -1.51 -40.08 7.10
CA GLN A 1 -2.97 -40.12 7.33
C GLN A 1 -3.61 -38.74 7.25
N ILE A 2 -3.19 -37.75 8.07
CA ILE A 2 -3.76 -36.39 8.06
C ILE A 2 -3.69 -35.72 6.68
N GLU A 3 -2.53 -35.73 6.00
CA GLU A 3 -2.38 -35.21 4.63
C GLU A 3 -3.40 -35.82 3.65
N GLN A 4 -3.71 -37.11 3.77
CA GLN A 4 -4.67 -37.79 2.90
C GLN A 4 -6.11 -37.36 3.20
N LEU A 5 -6.44 -37.12 4.47
CA LEU A 5 -7.75 -36.59 4.86
C LEU A 5 -7.95 -35.16 4.37
N LEU A 6 -6.97 -34.28 4.58
CA LEU A 6 -7.07 -32.87 4.17
C LEU A 6 -7.09 -32.73 2.63
N ARG A 7 -6.50 -33.66 1.88
CA ARG A 7 -6.62 -33.73 0.41
C ARG A 7 -8.02 -34.04 -0.10
N ARG A 8 -8.94 -34.48 0.76
CA ARG A 8 -10.36 -34.65 0.42
C ARG A 8 -11.16 -33.35 0.55
N ASP A 9 -10.48 -32.22 0.74
CA ASP A 9 -11.06 -30.88 0.75
C ASP A 9 -12.10 -30.69 -0.39
N PRO A 10 -13.38 -30.42 -0.08
CA PRO A 10 -14.43 -30.33 -1.10
C PRO A 10 -14.24 -29.21 -2.12
N ALA A 11 -13.43 -28.19 -1.80
CA ALA A 11 -13.05 -27.11 -2.70
C ALA A 11 -11.84 -27.45 -3.59
N ASP A 12 -11.22 -28.62 -3.42
CA ASP A 12 -9.97 -29.08 -4.09
C ASP A 12 -8.80 -28.08 -3.97
N ALA A 13 -8.88 -27.11 -3.06
CA ALA A 13 -7.89 -26.06 -2.92
C ALA A 13 -6.72 -26.52 -2.07
N TYR A 14 -6.94 -27.37 -1.06
CA TYR A 14 -5.85 -27.90 -0.22
C TYR A 14 -4.81 -28.66 -1.06
N ALA A 15 -5.25 -29.60 -1.89
CA ALA A 15 -4.35 -30.43 -2.70
C ALA A 15 -3.53 -29.59 -3.69
N ARG A 16 -4.15 -28.53 -4.23
CA ARG A 16 -3.56 -27.55 -5.14
C ARG A 16 -2.79 -26.45 -4.44
N SER A 17 -2.71 -26.42 -3.11
CA SER A 17 -2.02 -25.36 -2.35
C SER A 17 -0.52 -25.60 -2.21
N THR A 18 0.24 -24.52 -2.09
CA THR A 18 1.68 -24.59 -1.87
C THR A 18 2.02 -25.39 -0.62
N ALA A 19 3.24 -25.96 -0.60
CA ALA A 19 3.73 -26.70 0.55
C ALA A 19 3.62 -25.89 1.86
N ALA A 20 3.97 -24.60 1.83
CA ALA A 20 3.86 -23.69 2.97
C ALA A 20 2.41 -23.49 3.43
N THR A 21 1.44 -23.35 2.51
CA THR A 21 0.02 -23.22 2.85
C THR A 21 -0.50 -24.51 3.49
N ARG A 22 -0.22 -25.67 2.88
CA ARG A 22 -0.60 -26.98 3.43
C ARG A 22 0.00 -27.23 4.80
N ASP A 23 1.25 -26.81 4.99
CA ASP A 23 1.96 -26.94 6.25
C ASP A 23 1.35 -26.10 7.38
N ARG A 24 0.96 -24.85 7.09
CA ARG A 24 0.23 -24.03 8.05
C ARG A 24 -1.10 -24.67 8.48
N TYR A 25 -1.79 -25.34 7.57
CA TYR A 25 -3.06 -26.00 7.90
C TYR A 25 -2.84 -27.24 8.76
N ARG A 26 -1.76 -28.00 8.52
CA ARG A 26 -1.37 -29.11 9.40
C ARG A 26 -1.01 -28.60 10.80
N HIS A 27 -0.21 -27.54 10.90
CA HIS A 27 0.09 -26.91 12.20
C HIS A 27 -1.18 -26.41 12.91
N ALA A 28 -2.16 -25.87 12.18
CA ALA A 28 -3.44 -25.48 12.78
C ALA A 28 -4.22 -26.69 13.33
N VAL A 29 -4.19 -27.83 12.63
CA VAL A 29 -4.77 -29.10 13.13
C VAL A 29 -4.05 -29.57 14.40
N GLU A 30 -2.71 -29.58 14.40
CA GLU A 30 -1.89 -29.95 15.56
C GLU A 30 -2.19 -29.07 16.79
N ASP A 31 -2.28 -27.75 16.58
CA ASP A 31 -2.58 -26.80 17.65
C ASP A 31 -4.01 -26.96 18.18
N LEU A 32 -4.99 -27.19 17.31
CA LEU A 32 -6.38 -27.47 17.73
C LEU A 32 -6.50 -28.79 18.48
N ALA A 33 -5.85 -29.85 18.00
CA ALA A 33 -5.82 -31.16 18.63
C ALA A 33 -5.24 -31.09 20.05
N ARG A 34 -4.11 -30.39 20.20
CA ARG A 34 -3.46 -30.15 21.50
C ARG A 34 -4.36 -29.36 22.46
N ARG A 35 -5.10 -28.36 21.95
CA ARG A 35 -5.99 -27.51 22.78
C ARG A 35 -7.29 -28.21 23.16
N ALA A 36 -7.80 -29.10 22.31
CA ALA A 36 -9.05 -29.84 22.54
C ALA A 36 -8.85 -31.18 23.28
N ASP A 37 -7.60 -31.59 23.54
CA ASP A 37 -7.27 -32.91 24.11
C ASP A 37 -7.81 -34.06 23.23
N MET A 38 -7.60 -33.94 21.92
CA MET A 38 -8.10 -34.85 20.89
C MET A 38 -6.96 -35.29 19.96
N SER A 39 -7.16 -36.37 19.20
CA SER A 39 -6.21 -36.77 18.15
C SER A 39 -6.29 -35.84 16.92
N GLU A 40 -5.15 -35.61 16.27
CA GLU A 40 -5.09 -34.84 15.02
C GLU A 40 -5.97 -35.43 13.90
N ASP A 41 -6.08 -36.76 13.84
CA ASP A 41 -6.95 -37.46 12.90
C ASP A 41 -8.44 -37.16 13.13
N GLU A 42 -8.85 -37.05 14.40
CA GLU A 42 -10.23 -36.68 14.73
C GLU A 42 -10.54 -35.22 14.38
N VAL A 43 -9.61 -34.29 14.65
CA VAL A 43 -9.74 -32.89 14.22
C VAL A 43 -9.82 -32.80 12.69
N ALA A 44 -8.97 -33.53 11.97
CA ALA A 44 -8.96 -33.59 10.51
C ALA A 44 -10.29 -34.14 9.94
N ARG A 45 -10.86 -35.19 10.57
CA ARG A 45 -12.17 -35.72 10.17
C ARG A 45 -13.31 -34.74 10.44
N ARG A 46 -13.30 -34.06 11.59
CA ARG A 46 -14.35 -33.08 11.94
C ARG A 46 -14.32 -31.84 11.07
N VAL A 47 -13.13 -31.33 10.72
CA VAL A 47 -13.02 -30.17 9.81
C VAL A 47 -13.47 -30.53 8.41
N LEU A 48 -13.12 -31.73 7.93
CA LEU A 48 -13.58 -32.24 6.63
C LEU A 48 -15.10 -32.39 6.61
N ALA A 49 -15.69 -33.04 7.62
CA ALA A 49 -17.14 -33.20 7.71
C ALA A 49 -17.88 -31.86 7.74
N ARG A 50 -17.28 -30.83 8.34
CA ARG A 50 -17.86 -29.48 8.38
C ARG A 50 -17.81 -28.79 7.02
N ALA A 51 -16.71 -28.93 6.30
CA ALA A 51 -16.58 -28.43 4.93
C ALA A 51 -17.49 -29.18 3.95
N GLU A 52 -17.64 -30.50 4.10
CA GLU A 52 -18.56 -31.34 3.31
C GLU A 52 -20.03 -31.00 3.58
N GLY A 53 -20.38 -30.71 4.85
CA GLY A 53 -21.74 -30.35 5.27
C GLY A 53 -22.13 -28.90 5.01
N ALA A 54 -21.20 -28.04 4.58
CA ALA A 54 -21.47 -26.65 4.28
C ALA A 54 -22.43 -26.53 3.07
N SER A 55 -23.65 -26.08 3.34
CA SER A 55 -24.68 -25.87 2.33
C SER A 55 -24.57 -24.44 1.76
N GLY A 56 -24.39 -24.31 0.45
CA GLY A 56 -24.35 -23.03 -0.24
C GLY A 56 -23.35 -23.00 -1.41
N ASP A 57 -23.54 -22.05 -2.32
CA ASP A 57 -22.68 -21.85 -3.49
C ASP A 57 -21.34 -21.16 -3.14
N GLU A 58 -21.08 -20.86 -1.86
CA GLU A 58 -19.87 -20.16 -1.42
C GLU A 58 -18.67 -21.12 -1.33
N PRO A 59 -17.65 -21.02 -2.23
CA PRO A 59 -16.53 -21.98 -2.29
C PRO A 59 -15.68 -21.98 -1.01
N GLN A 60 -15.59 -20.83 -0.33
CA GLN A 60 -14.85 -20.67 0.93
C GLN A 60 -15.40 -21.54 2.07
N LEU A 61 -16.72 -21.69 2.20
CA LEU A 61 -17.32 -22.48 3.28
C LEU A 61 -17.12 -23.98 3.06
N ARG A 62 -16.96 -24.38 1.80
CA ARG A 62 -16.64 -25.75 1.38
C ARG A 62 -15.14 -26.05 1.44
N HIS A 63 -14.32 -25.09 1.86
CA HIS A 63 -12.89 -25.25 1.98
C HIS A 63 -12.48 -25.44 3.45
N ILE A 64 -11.70 -26.49 3.74
CA ILE A 64 -11.23 -26.78 5.10
C ILE A 64 -10.45 -25.62 5.75
N GLY A 65 -9.72 -24.83 4.96
CA GLY A 65 -8.92 -23.71 5.46
C GLY A 65 -9.75 -22.63 6.15
N TYR A 66 -11.02 -22.47 5.77
CA TYR A 66 -11.93 -21.49 6.38
C TYR A 66 -12.11 -21.76 7.88
N TYR A 67 -12.21 -23.05 8.25
CA TYR A 67 -12.40 -23.50 9.63
C TYR A 67 -11.08 -23.69 10.38
N LEU A 68 -9.94 -23.77 9.68
CA LEU A 68 -8.63 -23.92 10.33
C LEU A 68 -8.00 -22.57 10.67
N VAL A 69 -7.97 -21.64 9.71
CA VAL A 69 -7.11 -20.44 9.79
C VAL A 69 -7.82 -19.11 9.51
N ASP A 70 -9.10 -19.13 9.15
CA ASP A 70 -9.86 -17.93 8.78
C ASP A 70 -11.06 -17.68 9.73
N ALA A 71 -12.06 -16.92 9.29
CA ALA A 71 -13.21 -16.49 10.09
C ALA A 71 -13.98 -17.64 10.77
N GLY A 72 -13.97 -18.85 10.21
CA GLY A 72 -14.59 -20.03 10.80
C GLY A 72 -13.80 -20.66 11.95
N SER A 73 -12.52 -20.29 12.12
CA SER A 73 -11.59 -20.92 13.06
C SER A 73 -12.01 -20.80 14.52
N ALA A 74 -12.49 -19.62 14.94
CA ALA A 74 -12.92 -19.41 16.32
C ALA A 74 -14.17 -20.26 16.68
N ALA A 75 -15.15 -20.31 15.77
CA ALA A 75 -16.35 -21.13 15.96
C ALA A 75 -16.03 -22.62 15.94
N PHE A 76 -15.16 -23.06 15.03
CA PHE A 76 -14.74 -24.45 14.95
C PHE A 76 -13.95 -24.88 16.20
N ALA A 77 -13.03 -24.04 16.69
CA ALA A 77 -12.28 -24.29 17.92
C ALA A 77 -13.22 -24.43 19.14
N ALA A 78 -14.25 -23.59 19.23
CA ALA A 78 -15.26 -23.67 20.29
C ALA A 78 -16.06 -24.99 20.22
N ASP A 79 -16.45 -25.41 19.01
CA ASP A 79 -17.19 -26.67 18.80
C ASP A 79 -16.36 -27.92 19.12
N LEU A 80 -15.03 -27.83 19.03
CA LEU A 80 -14.10 -28.87 19.49
C LEU A 80 -13.88 -28.86 21.01
N GLY A 81 -14.34 -27.84 21.73
CA GLY A 81 -14.03 -27.67 23.16
C GLY A 81 -12.57 -27.26 23.42
N ALA A 82 -11.91 -26.63 22.45
CA ALA A 82 -10.51 -26.25 22.55
C ALA A 82 -10.28 -25.22 23.68
N ARG A 83 -9.36 -25.52 24.59
CA ARG A 83 -8.98 -24.61 25.68
C ARG A 83 -8.12 -23.46 25.13
N LEU A 84 -8.54 -22.23 25.39
CA LEU A 84 -7.78 -21.03 25.03
C LEU A 84 -6.87 -20.61 26.19
N SER A 85 -5.61 -20.30 25.90
CA SER A 85 -4.75 -19.65 26.89
C SER A 85 -5.26 -18.22 27.18
N PRO A 86 -4.90 -17.62 28.34
CA PRO A 86 -5.26 -16.24 28.63
C PRO A 86 -4.77 -15.25 27.56
N ILE A 87 -3.60 -15.52 26.96
CA ILE A 87 -3.03 -14.71 25.88
C ILE A 87 -3.86 -14.86 24.60
N ASP A 88 -4.19 -16.10 24.21
CA ASP A 88 -5.04 -16.35 23.03
C ASP A 88 -6.41 -15.68 23.20
N ARG A 89 -6.98 -15.71 24.41
CA ARG A 89 -8.25 -15.06 24.71
C ARG A 89 -8.16 -13.53 24.59
N ALA A 90 -7.08 -12.93 25.08
CA ALA A 90 -6.83 -11.50 24.90
C ALA A 90 -6.65 -11.12 23.42
N CYS A 91 -5.91 -11.92 22.65
CA CYS A 91 -5.76 -11.74 21.21
C CYS A 91 -7.09 -11.90 20.46
N GLN A 92 -7.93 -12.86 20.82
CA GLN A 92 -9.26 -13.01 20.23
C GLN A 92 -10.16 -11.80 20.49
N ILE A 93 -10.15 -11.27 21.72
CA ILE A 93 -10.87 -10.02 22.05
C ILE A 93 -10.32 -8.87 21.21
N ALA A 94 -9.00 -8.77 21.06
CA ALA A 94 -8.35 -7.76 20.24
C ALA A 94 -8.82 -7.83 18.77
N LEU A 95 -8.89 -9.04 18.21
CA LEU A 95 -9.32 -9.29 16.83
C LEU A 95 -10.84 -9.19 16.64
N ALA A 96 -11.64 -9.32 17.70
CA ALA A 96 -13.09 -9.14 17.66
C ALA A 96 -13.50 -7.65 17.68
N HIS A 97 -12.70 -6.79 18.32
CA HIS A 97 -12.96 -5.35 18.40
C HIS A 97 -11.75 -4.48 18.01
N PRO A 98 -11.12 -4.72 16.84
CA PRO A 98 -9.82 -4.15 16.50
C PRO A 98 -9.88 -2.62 16.40
N THR A 99 -10.97 -2.07 15.84
CA THR A 99 -11.11 -0.61 15.68
C THR A 99 -11.24 0.12 17.00
N ALA A 100 -12.09 -0.36 17.91
CA ALA A 100 -12.30 0.29 19.20
C ALA A 100 -11.03 0.26 20.06
N LEU A 101 -10.35 -0.89 20.09
CA LEU A 101 -9.13 -1.06 20.88
C LEU A 101 -7.95 -0.26 20.31
N TYR A 102 -7.73 -0.31 19.00
CA TYR A 102 -6.65 0.42 18.37
C TYR A 102 -6.83 1.94 18.51
N LEU A 103 -8.01 2.47 18.14
CA LEU A 103 -8.28 3.91 18.25
C LEU A 103 -8.35 4.37 19.71
N GLY A 104 -8.89 3.53 20.59
CA GLY A 104 -8.88 3.77 22.04
C GLY A 104 -7.46 3.84 22.59
N ALA A 105 -6.57 2.94 22.19
CA ALA A 105 -5.16 2.94 22.59
C ALA A 105 -4.42 4.19 22.06
N VAL A 106 -4.61 4.56 20.78
CA VAL A 106 -4.02 5.78 20.21
C VAL A 106 -4.53 7.02 20.94
N GLY A 107 -5.84 7.11 21.19
CA GLY A 107 -6.46 8.22 21.91
C GLY A 107 -5.96 8.33 23.35
N ALA A 108 -5.92 7.22 24.09
CA ALA A 108 -5.44 7.17 25.46
C ALA A 108 -3.95 7.50 25.56
N ALA A 109 -3.10 6.95 24.68
CA ALA A 109 -1.68 7.29 24.63
C ALA A 109 -1.45 8.76 24.29
N THR A 110 -2.22 9.31 23.33
CA THR A 110 -2.17 10.73 22.98
C THR A 110 -2.51 11.59 24.20
N ALA A 111 -3.62 11.29 24.89
CA ALA A 111 -4.03 12.01 26.09
C ALA A 111 -2.98 11.92 27.20
N ALA A 112 -2.39 10.74 27.42
CA ALA A 112 -1.34 10.54 28.42
C ALA A 112 -0.08 11.37 28.10
N ILE A 113 0.35 11.40 26.83
CA ILE A 113 1.50 12.19 26.38
C ILE A 113 1.23 13.68 26.56
N VAL A 114 0.05 14.17 26.16
CA VAL A 114 -0.33 15.58 26.33
C VAL A 114 -0.37 15.94 27.81
N VAL A 115 -1.09 15.17 28.64
CA VAL A 115 -1.20 15.45 30.08
C VAL A 115 0.17 15.38 30.78
N GLY A 116 0.99 14.39 30.44
CA GLY A 116 2.36 14.27 30.95
C GLY A 116 3.23 15.47 30.56
N GLY A 117 3.20 15.85 29.29
CA GLY A 117 3.93 17.03 28.78
C GLY A 117 3.49 18.33 29.45
N LEU A 118 2.18 18.54 29.63
CA LEU A 118 1.63 19.71 30.33
C LEU A 118 2.04 19.75 31.80
N ARG A 119 2.08 18.59 32.49
CA ARG A 119 2.55 18.51 33.88
C ARG A 119 4.04 18.88 34.00
N LEU A 120 4.87 18.41 33.05
CA LEU A 120 6.28 18.76 32.99
C LEU A 120 6.52 20.24 32.65
N ALA A 121 5.65 20.83 31.82
CA ALA A 121 5.68 22.25 31.50
C ALA A 121 5.22 23.11 32.69
N GLY A 122 4.17 22.72 33.40
CA GLY A 122 3.67 23.37 34.62
C GLY A 122 2.16 23.58 34.62
N ARG A 123 1.51 23.57 35.80
CA ARG A 123 0.04 23.52 35.97
C ARG A 123 -0.78 24.69 35.38
N LYS A 124 -0.16 25.85 35.08
CA LYS A 124 -0.84 27.04 34.52
C LYS A 124 -1.01 26.99 32.98
N THR A 125 -0.70 25.86 32.33
CA THR A 125 -0.60 25.73 30.86
C THR A 125 -1.83 25.12 30.18
N LEU A 126 -2.96 25.02 30.89
CA LEU A 126 -4.16 24.34 30.39
C LEU A 126 -4.86 25.17 29.30
N GLY A 127 -4.96 24.61 28.09
CA GLY A 127 -5.67 25.22 26.95
C GLY A 127 -4.84 25.21 25.66
N PRO A 128 -4.26 26.36 25.24
CA PRO A 128 -3.60 26.48 23.93
C PRO A 128 -2.39 25.53 23.76
N GLY A 129 -1.64 25.27 24.83
CA GLY A 129 -0.54 24.31 24.81
C GLY A 129 -1.00 22.87 24.57
N ALA A 130 -2.19 22.50 25.05
CA ALA A 130 -2.76 21.17 24.83
C ALA A 130 -3.18 20.98 23.36
N ALA A 131 -3.81 22.00 22.78
CA ALA A 131 -4.22 21.98 21.38
C ALA A 131 -3.03 21.88 20.42
N LEU A 132 -1.97 22.66 20.65
CA LEU A 132 -0.74 22.61 19.85
C LEU A 132 0.04 21.30 20.04
N ALA A 133 -0.01 20.71 21.25
CA ALA A 133 0.64 19.44 21.53
C ALA A 133 -0.10 18.22 20.94
N LEU A 134 -1.38 18.34 20.59
CA LEU A 134 -2.21 17.21 20.17
C LEU A 134 -1.64 16.48 18.94
N ILE A 135 -1.20 17.22 17.92
CA ILE A 135 -0.70 16.62 16.68
C ILE A 135 0.67 15.94 16.86
N PRO A 136 1.70 16.58 17.47
CA PRO A 136 2.96 15.88 17.76
C PRO A 136 2.79 14.71 18.74
N ALA A 137 1.92 14.85 19.75
CA ALA A 137 1.64 13.79 20.71
C ALA A 137 0.96 12.59 20.06
N SER A 138 -0.02 12.82 19.17
CA SER A 138 -0.67 11.73 18.43
C SER A 138 0.27 11.06 17.43
N ALA A 139 1.25 11.77 16.87
CA ALA A 139 2.31 11.15 16.06
C ALA A 139 3.10 10.10 16.86
N LEU A 140 3.53 10.48 18.07
CA LEU A 140 4.25 9.58 18.97
C LEU A 140 3.35 8.42 19.46
N ALA A 141 2.09 8.72 19.80
CA ALA A 141 1.12 7.73 20.23
C ALA A 141 0.87 6.66 19.16
N SER A 142 0.63 7.05 17.91
CA SER A 142 0.41 6.12 16.81
C SER A 142 1.63 5.22 16.57
N GLU A 143 2.84 5.76 16.63
CA GLU A 143 4.07 4.97 16.51
C GLU A 143 4.21 3.94 17.63
N LEU A 144 3.97 4.34 18.89
CA LEU A 144 3.99 3.46 20.05
C LEU A 144 2.97 2.31 19.93
N VAL A 145 1.73 2.64 19.56
CA VAL A 145 0.66 1.65 19.40
C VAL A 145 0.98 0.72 18.24
N ASN A 146 1.42 1.23 17.09
CA ASN A 146 1.81 0.40 15.94
C ASN A 146 2.89 -0.60 16.30
N ARG A 147 3.97 -0.17 16.96
CA ARG A 147 5.05 -1.07 17.41
C ARG A 147 4.57 -2.10 18.43
N THR A 148 3.65 -1.71 19.30
CA THR A 148 3.06 -2.64 20.26
C THR A 148 2.25 -3.71 19.55
N VAL A 149 1.41 -3.32 18.59
CA VAL A 149 0.62 -4.26 17.77
C VAL A 149 1.53 -5.22 17.01
N THR A 150 2.54 -4.71 16.29
CA THR A 150 3.42 -5.55 15.46
C THR A 150 4.41 -6.41 16.25
N SER A 151 4.61 -6.13 17.54
CA SER A 151 5.40 -7.01 18.43
C SER A 151 4.56 -8.06 19.15
N MET A 152 3.24 -7.85 19.27
CA MET A 152 2.32 -8.78 19.92
C MET A 152 1.66 -9.76 18.95
N LEU A 153 1.33 -9.32 17.74
CA LEU A 153 0.63 -10.14 16.75
C LEU A 153 1.63 -10.86 15.84
N ARG A 154 1.26 -12.07 15.43
CA ARG A 154 2.00 -12.79 14.38
C ARG A 154 1.59 -12.24 13.01
N PRO A 155 2.55 -12.11 12.07
CA PRO A 155 2.24 -11.69 10.70
C PRO A 155 1.16 -12.57 10.05
N ARG A 156 0.14 -11.96 9.48
CA ARG A 156 -0.91 -12.67 8.74
C ARG A 156 -0.43 -12.99 7.33
N VAL A 157 -0.17 -14.27 7.07
CA VAL A 157 0.22 -14.76 5.73
C VAL A 157 -0.99 -15.36 5.02
N LEU A 158 -1.31 -14.85 3.83
CA LEU A 158 -2.43 -15.36 3.05
C LEU A 158 -2.12 -16.75 2.46
N PRO A 159 -3.10 -17.66 2.40
CA PRO A 159 -2.94 -18.96 1.73
C PRO A 159 -2.85 -18.79 0.21
N ARG A 160 -2.14 -19.68 -0.48
CA ARG A 160 -1.99 -19.62 -1.94
C ARG A 160 -1.95 -20.98 -2.61
N LEU A 161 -2.51 -21.02 -3.81
CA LEU A 161 -2.39 -22.13 -4.74
C LEU A 161 -0.96 -22.26 -5.25
N ASP A 162 -0.54 -23.50 -5.49
CA ASP A 162 0.72 -23.85 -6.14
C ASP A 162 0.51 -23.88 -7.64
N LEU A 163 1.05 -22.86 -8.30
CA LEU A 163 0.99 -22.74 -9.76
C LEU A 163 2.34 -23.04 -10.41
N THR A 164 3.32 -23.60 -9.69
CA THR A 164 4.69 -23.82 -10.20
C THR A 164 4.77 -24.63 -11.50
N ALA A 165 3.77 -25.49 -11.78
CA ALA A 165 3.66 -26.25 -13.02
C ALA A 165 3.12 -25.44 -14.22
N GLY A 166 2.64 -24.22 -13.98
CA GLY A 166 2.05 -23.33 -14.97
C GLY A 166 0.74 -22.70 -14.48
N ILE A 167 0.43 -21.51 -14.97
CA ILE A 167 -0.86 -20.83 -14.73
C ILE A 167 -1.93 -21.49 -15.62
N PRO A 168 -3.05 -21.97 -15.07
CA PRO A 168 -4.17 -22.49 -15.86
C PRO A 168 -4.84 -21.40 -16.71
N ALA A 169 -5.46 -21.79 -17.83
CA ALA A 169 -6.12 -20.85 -18.74
C ALA A 169 -7.26 -20.05 -18.06
N GLU A 170 -7.96 -20.64 -17.08
CA GLU A 170 -8.99 -19.94 -16.29
C GLU A 170 -8.44 -18.80 -15.41
N LEU A 171 -7.13 -18.76 -15.16
CA LEU A 171 -6.43 -17.76 -14.37
C LEU A 171 -5.54 -16.86 -15.23
N THR A 172 -5.77 -16.82 -16.55
CA THR A 172 -5.05 -15.96 -17.48
C THR A 172 -4.95 -14.54 -16.94
N THR A 173 -3.73 -14.02 -16.85
CA THR A 173 -3.45 -12.76 -16.17
C THR A 173 -2.64 -11.85 -17.06
N ILE A 174 -2.90 -10.55 -16.97
CA ILE A 174 -2.14 -9.53 -17.69
C ILE A 174 -1.47 -8.55 -16.73
N VAL A 175 -0.17 -8.35 -16.91
CA VAL A 175 0.62 -7.33 -16.23
C VAL A 175 0.51 -6.03 -17.02
N VAL A 176 -0.02 -4.98 -16.40
CA VAL A 176 -0.18 -3.67 -17.03
C VAL A 176 0.76 -2.63 -16.40
N VAL A 177 1.40 -1.84 -17.24
CA VAL A 177 2.33 -0.77 -16.82
C VAL A 177 1.85 0.58 -17.39
N PRO A 178 1.09 1.39 -16.60
CA PRO A 178 0.64 2.70 -17.02
C PRO A 178 1.80 3.69 -17.22
N THR A 179 1.99 4.17 -18.45
CA THR A 179 3.19 4.90 -18.87
C THR A 179 2.85 6.16 -19.67
N LEU A 180 3.68 7.20 -19.59
CA LEU A 180 3.58 8.37 -20.49
C LEU A 180 4.63 8.26 -21.59
N LEU A 181 4.22 8.51 -22.84
CA LEU A 181 5.14 8.66 -23.96
C LEU A 181 5.65 10.10 -23.96
N LEU A 182 6.88 10.30 -23.49
CA LEU A 182 7.49 11.63 -23.32
C LEU A 182 8.55 11.93 -24.37
N THR A 183 9.49 11.00 -24.55
CA THR A 183 10.62 11.12 -25.49
C THR A 183 10.94 9.75 -26.08
N PRO A 184 11.55 9.67 -27.28
CA PRO A 184 11.90 8.39 -27.90
C PRO A 184 12.75 7.48 -26.97
N ASP A 185 13.77 8.05 -26.33
CA ASP A 185 14.60 7.30 -25.38
C ASP A 185 13.81 6.79 -24.17
N SER A 186 12.85 7.58 -23.68
CA SER A 186 11.99 7.15 -22.59
C SER A 186 11.07 6.02 -23.03
N VAL A 187 10.55 6.06 -24.25
CA VAL A 187 9.71 4.99 -24.81
C VAL A 187 10.50 3.67 -24.86
N ILE A 188 11.70 3.70 -25.44
CA ILE A 188 12.57 2.51 -25.54
C ILE A 188 12.90 1.95 -24.15
N ARG A 189 13.25 2.80 -23.18
CA ARG A 189 13.53 2.35 -21.80
C ARG A 189 12.33 1.63 -21.17
N GLN A 190 11.12 2.13 -21.38
CA GLN A 190 9.91 1.53 -20.80
C GLN A 190 9.58 0.17 -21.41
N LEU A 191 9.77 0.03 -22.72
CA LEU A 191 9.61 -1.23 -23.41
C LEU A 191 10.67 -2.26 -22.99
N ASN A 192 11.94 -1.84 -22.87
CA ASN A 192 12.99 -2.71 -22.35
C ASN A 192 12.69 -3.17 -20.91
N ASN A 193 12.16 -2.28 -20.06
CA ASN A 193 11.74 -2.65 -18.71
C ASN A 193 10.60 -3.68 -18.73
N LEU A 194 9.61 -3.51 -19.63
CA LEU A 194 8.53 -4.48 -19.83
C LEU A 194 9.08 -5.84 -20.27
N GLU A 195 10.05 -5.86 -21.18
CA GLU A 195 10.73 -7.07 -21.63
C GLU A 195 11.45 -7.77 -20.46
N VAL A 196 12.16 -7.03 -19.61
CA VAL A 196 12.80 -7.59 -18.40
C VAL A 196 11.78 -8.22 -17.46
N ILE A 197 10.64 -7.57 -17.22
CA ILE A 197 9.55 -8.11 -16.41
C ILE A 197 9.01 -9.41 -17.01
N ALA A 198 8.83 -9.44 -18.33
CA ALA A 198 8.34 -10.61 -19.05
C ALA A 198 9.33 -11.77 -19.08
N LEU A 199 10.63 -11.48 -19.19
CA LEU A 199 11.69 -12.49 -19.12
C LEU A 199 11.83 -13.10 -17.73
N ALA A 200 11.55 -12.32 -16.67
CA ALA A 200 11.53 -12.81 -15.30
C ALA A 200 10.30 -13.68 -14.98
N ASN A 201 9.20 -13.55 -15.73
CA ASN A 201 7.96 -14.28 -15.49
C ASN A 201 7.49 -14.97 -16.78
N GLN A 202 8.04 -16.16 -17.03
CA GLN A 202 7.77 -16.93 -18.25
C GLN A 202 6.64 -17.94 -18.02
N ASP A 203 5.43 -17.59 -18.43
CA ASP A 203 4.27 -18.47 -18.45
C ASP A 203 3.42 -18.14 -19.68
N GLN A 204 2.77 -19.14 -20.27
CA GLN A 204 1.94 -18.98 -21.47
C GLN A 204 0.65 -18.19 -21.22
N ASN A 205 0.14 -18.20 -19.99
CA ASN A 205 -1.09 -17.51 -19.58
C ASN A 205 -0.79 -16.24 -18.75
N LEU A 206 0.44 -15.74 -18.82
CA LEU A 206 0.85 -14.45 -18.25
C LEU A 206 1.34 -13.51 -19.36
N HIS A 207 0.59 -12.43 -19.56
CA HIS A 207 0.79 -11.49 -20.66
C HIS A 207 1.17 -10.11 -20.13
N PHE A 208 1.65 -9.23 -21.00
CA PHE A 208 2.23 -7.95 -20.60
C PHE A 208 1.69 -6.82 -21.49
N ALA A 209 1.32 -5.70 -20.88
CA ALA A 209 0.79 -4.56 -21.61
C ALA A 209 1.33 -3.21 -21.12
N LEU A 210 1.57 -2.31 -22.08
CA LEU A 210 1.77 -0.90 -21.81
C LEU A 210 0.45 -0.15 -22.01
N LEU A 211 -0.01 0.54 -20.97
CA LEU A 211 -1.16 1.45 -21.04
C LEU A 211 -0.63 2.87 -21.17
N THR A 212 -0.80 3.50 -22.33
CA THR A 212 -0.06 4.73 -22.65
C THR A 212 -0.96 5.93 -22.90
N ASP A 213 -0.50 7.09 -22.44
CA ASP A 213 -1.00 8.40 -22.87
C ASP A 213 0.19 9.23 -23.35
N PHE A 214 -0.09 10.28 -24.11
CA PHE A 214 0.86 11.38 -24.26
C PHE A 214 0.86 12.33 -23.06
N ALA A 215 1.84 13.23 -23.01
CA ALA A 215 1.86 14.34 -22.07
C ALA A 215 0.69 15.32 -22.30
N ASP A 216 0.26 16.00 -21.24
CA ASP A 216 -0.70 17.11 -21.29
C ASP A 216 -0.26 18.17 -22.31
N ALA A 217 -1.17 18.65 -23.17
CA ALA A 217 -0.86 19.48 -24.34
C ALA A 217 -1.91 20.59 -24.58
N PRO A 218 -1.56 21.68 -25.30
CA PRO A 218 -2.50 22.75 -25.68
C PRO A 218 -3.46 22.33 -26.81
N GLU A 219 -3.10 21.32 -27.60
CA GLU A 219 -3.87 20.78 -28.71
C GLU A 219 -4.08 19.27 -28.54
N GLU A 220 -5.11 18.72 -29.20
CA GLU A 220 -5.44 17.30 -29.13
C GLU A 220 -4.29 16.42 -29.64
N ASN A 221 -3.70 16.84 -30.77
CA ASN A 221 -2.58 16.20 -31.44
C ASN A 221 -1.40 17.18 -31.50
N MET A 222 -0.21 16.70 -31.17
CA MET A 222 1.05 17.43 -31.25
C MET A 222 1.93 16.83 -32.36
N PRO A 223 2.83 17.60 -32.98
CA PRO A 223 3.67 17.12 -34.08
C PRO A 223 4.53 15.89 -33.73
N GLU A 224 4.95 15.75 -32.47
CA GLU A 224 5.82 14.66 -32.02
C GLU A 224 5.07 13.35 -31.75
N ASP A 225 3.75 13.40 -31.57
CA ASP A 225 2.94 12.27 -31.08
C ASP A 225 3.04 11.03 -31.96
N ALA A 226 2.90 11.21 -33.28
CA ALA A 226 2.97 10.11 -34.25
C ALA A 226 4.32 9.39 -34.14
N SER A 227 5.43 10.13 -34.07
CA SER A 227 6.76 9.54 -33.97
C SER A 227 6.97 8.72 -32.68
N LEU A 228 6.39 9.18 -31.55
CA LEU A 228 6.48 8.49 -30.28
C LEU A 228 5.65 7.21 -30.28
N LEU A 229 4.44 7.28 -30.84
CA LEU A 229 3.53 6.13 -30.91
C LEU A 229 4.02 5.09 -31.91
N ASP A 230 4.53 5.51 -33.07
CA ASP A 230 5.10 4.61 -34.08
C ASP A 230 6.32 3.88 -33.51
N ALA A 231 7.20 4.59 -32.80
CA ALA A 231 8.34 3.97 -32.12
C ALA A 231 7.89 2.93 -31.07
N ALA A 232 6.84 3.24 -30.30
CA ALA A 232 6.30 2.32 -29.31
C ALA A 232 5.67 1.08 -29.97
N ALA A 233 4.86 1.29 -31.01
CA ALA A 233 4.17 0.24 -31.76
C ALA A 233 5.16 -0.70 -32.45
N GLU A 234 6.17 -0.13 -33.11
CA GLU A 234 7.19 -0.90 -33.83
C GLU A 234 8.00 -1.79 -32.89
N HIS A 235 8.45 -1.24 -31.76
CA HIS A 235 9.17 -2.03 -30.77
C HIS A 235 8.27 -3.09 -30.11
N MET A 236 6.98 -2.81 -29.94
CA MET A 236 6.02 -3.81 -29.46
C MET A 236 5.87 -4.98 -30.43
N ARG A 237 5.82 -4.72 -31.74
CA ARG A 237 5.81 -5.78 -32.77
C ARG A 237 7.10 -6.61 -32.71
N GLN A 238 8.25 -5.97 -32.57
CA GLN A 238 9.54 -6.67 -32.40
C GLN A 238 9.58 -7.54 -31.14
N LEU A 239 8.95 -7.11 -30.04
CA LEU A 239 8.80 -7.94 -28.85
C LEU A 239 7.91 -9.15 -29.10
N ALA A 240 6.76 -8.93 -29.77
CA ALA A 240 5.84 -10.00 -30.13
C ALA A 240 6.47 -11.03 -31.08
N GLU A 241 7.28 -10.60 -32.05
CA GLU A 241 8.04 -11.49 -32.94
C GLU A 241 9.07 -12.34 -32.17
N ARG A 242 9.78 -11.74 -31.20
CA ARG A 242 10.83 -12.44 -30.44
C ARG A 242 10.29 -13.41 -29.40
N HIS A 243 9.13 -13.13 -28.81
CA HIS A 243 8.66 -13.81 -27.59
C HIS A 243 7.27 -14.43 -27.68
N GLY A 244 6.57 -14.25 -28.81
CA GLY A 244 5.23 -14.78 -29.07
C GLY A 244 4.20 -13.68 -29.34
N ALA A 245 3.36 -13.90 -30.36
CA ALA A 245 2.40 -12.91 -30.88
C ALA A 245 1.38 -12.43 -29.84
N GLU A 246 0.92 -13.31 -28.96
CA GLU A 246 -0.09 -13.01 -27.93
C GLU A 246 0.51 -12.50 -26.61
N ARG A 247 1.84 -12.32 -26.52
CA ARG A 247 2.50 -12.06 -25.23
C ARG A 247 2.47 -10.59 -24.80
N PHE A 248 2.43 -9.70 -25.77
CA PHE A 248 2.64 -8.26 -25.56
C PHE A 248 1.55 -7.42 -26.21
N LEU A 249 1.00 -6.46 -25.45
CA LEU A 249 0.01 -5.50 -25.93
C LEU A 249 0.46 -4.05 -25.69
N LEU A 250 0.20 -3.18 -26.65
CA LEU A 250 0.24 -1.73 -26.46
C LEU A 250 -1.18 -1.22 -26.58
N LEU A 251 -1.69 -0.53 -25.55
CA LEU A 251 -2.96 0.18 -25.61
C LEU A 251 -2.69 1.66 -25.39
N HIS A 252 -2.99 2.48 -26.38
CA HIS A 252 -2.75 3.91 -26.38
C HIS A 252 -4.05 4.70 -26.43
N ARG A 253 -4.18 5.68 -25.51
CA ARG A 253 -5.34 6.56 -25.42
C ARG A 253 -5.11 7.89 -26.11
N HIS A 254 -6.13 8.37 -26.82
CA HIS A 254 -6.12 9.73 -27.35
C HIS A 254 -6.33 10.77 -26.23
N ARG A 255 -5.88 12.01 -26.46
CA ARG A 255 -6.14 13.10 -25.51
C ARG A 255 -7.59 13.54 -25.61
N VAL A 256 -8.18 13.92 -24.49
CA VAL A 256 -9.49 14.57 -24.42
C VAL A 256 -9.36 15.95 -23.79
N TRP A 257 -10.17 16.90 -24.24
CA TRP A 257 -10.19 18.24 -23.66
C TRP A 257 -10.68 18.22 -22.22
N ASN A 258 -9.87 18.71 -21.30
CA ASN A 258 -10.23 18.82 -19.89
C ASN A 258 -10.44 20.28 -19.50
N ALA A 259 -11.70 20.72 -19.44
CA ALA A 259 -12.04 22.10 -19.09
C ALA A 259 -11.59 22.52 -17.68
N ARG A 260 -11.41 21.58 -16.74
CA ARG A 260 -10.94 21.89 -15.37
C ARG A 260 -9.43 22.05 -15.26
N GLN A 261 -8.68 21.51 -16.22
CA GLN A 261 -7.22 21.66 -16.34
C GLN A 261 -6.84 22.71 -17.40
N GLY A 262 -7.72 22.98 -18.36
CA GLY A 262 -7.45 23.88 -19.48
C GLY A 262 -6.44 23.32 -20.49
N CYS A 263 -6.39 21.99 -20.65
CA CYS A 263 -5.50 21.31 -21.58
C CYS A 263 -6.14 20.04 -22.15
N TRP A 264 -5.57 19.54 -23.24
CA TRP A 264 -5.80 18.20 -23.76
C TRP A 264 -4.91 17.22 -22.99
N MET A 265 -5.50 16.15 -22.47
CA MET A 265 -4.78 15.16 -21.67
C MET A 265 -5.48 13.80 -21.71
N GLY A 266 -4.78 12.74 -21.30
CA GLY A 266 -5.45 11.45 -21.05
C GLY A 266 -6.46 11.58 -19.90
N TRP A 267 -7.70 11.14 -20.12
CA TRP A 267 -8.77 11.22 -19.12
C TRP A 267 -8.34 10.57 -17.80
N GLU A 268 -8.57 11.27 -16.67
CA GLU A 268 -8.23 10.81 -15.30
C GLU A 268 -6.78 10.32 -15.08
N ARG A 269 -5.84 10.60 -15.99
CA ARG A 269 -4.43 10.14 -15.95
C ARG A 269 -4.29 8.64 -15.62
N LYS A 270 -3.47 8.27 -14.62
CA LYS A 270 -3.18 6.88 -14.24
C LYS A 270 -4.46 6.14 -13.82
N ARG A 271 -5.35 6.79 -13.06
CA ARG A 271 -6.64 6.22 -12.66
C ARG A 271 -7.46 5.88 -13.91
N GLY A 272 -7.61 6.83 -14.82
CA GLY A 272 -8.38 6.65 -16.04
C GLY A 272 -7.85 5.54 -16.94
N LYS A 273 -6.52 5.37 -17.06
CA LYS A 273 -5.93 4.23 -17.80
C LYS A 273 -6.46 2.91 -17.26
N LEU A 274 -6.38 2.71 -15.95
CA LEU A 274 -6.81 1.46 -15.32
C LEU A 274 -8.33 1.30 -15.39
N GLU A 275 -9.08 2.39 -15.22
CA GLU A 275 -10.54 2.37 -15.27
C GLU A 275 -11.07 2.03 -16.66
N GLU A 276 -10.57 2.67 -17.71
CA GLU A 276 -10.92 2.33 -19.09
C GLU A 276 -10.38 0.96 -19.51
N PHE A 277 -9.22 0.54 -18.98
CA PHE A 277 -8.72 -0.81 -19.25
C PHE A 277 -9.66 -1.87 -18.66
N ASN A 278 -10.13 -1.65 -17.43
CA ASN A 278 -11.15 -2.49 -16.82
C ASN A 278 -12.49 -2.40 -17.56
N ALA A 279 -12.84 -1.25 -18.14
CA ALA A 279 -14.00 -1.07 -19.01
C ALA A 279 -13.89 -2.00 -20.23
N LEU A 280 -12.75 -1.92 -20.93
CA LEU A 280 -12.41 -2.72 -22.10
C LEU A 280 -12.42 -4.23 -21.80
N LEU A 281 -11.88 -4.66 -20.66
CA LEU A 281 -11.92 -6.07 -20.22
C LEU A 281 -13.33 -6.62 -20.02
N ALA A 282 -14.35 -5.79 -19.79
CA ALA A 282 -15.74 -6.26 -19.76
C ALA A 282 -16.52 -5.96 -21.06
N GLY A 283 -15.80 -5.71 -22.16
CA GLY A 283 -16.36 -5.55 -23.50
C GLY A 283 -16.88 -4.15 -23.82
N ASP A 284 -16.51 -3.12 -23.05
CA ASP A 284 -16.86 -1.74 -23.39
C ASP A 284 -16.05 -1.24 -24.60
N THR A 285 -16.74 -0.74 -25.62
CA THR A 285 -16.15 -0.17 -26.84
C THR A 285 -16.04 1.35 -26.80
N GLY A 286 -16.58 2.02 -25.78
CA GLY A 286 -16.62 3.48 -25.65
C GLY A 286 -15.36 4.09 -25.03
N THR A 287 -14.29 3.32 -24.86
CA THR A 287 -13.04 3.79 -24.23
C THR A 287 -12.21 4.68 -25.17
N SER A 288 -11.33 5.49 -24.59
CA SER A 288 -10.41 6.33 -25.36
C SER A 288 -9.19 5.59 -25.93
N TYR A 289 -9.08 4.27 -25.75
CA TYR A 289 -8.03 3.44 -26.36
C TYR A 289 -8.20 3.36 -27.89
N GLY A 290 -7.68 4.35 -28.60
CA GLY A 290 -7.81 4.49 -30.04
C GLY A 290 -6.80 3.69 -30.86
N VAL A 291 -5.66 3.33 -30.26
CA VAL A 291 -4.62 2.52 -30.93
C VAL A 291 -4.28 1.33 -30.05
N MET A 292 -4.46 0.13 -30.58
CA MET A 292 -4.11 -1.12 -29.94
C MET A 292 -3.17 -1.92 -30.85
N VAL A 293 -2.07 -2.42 -30.30
CA VAL A 293 -1.08 -3.24 -31.02
C VAL A 293 -0.92 -4.57 -30.29
N GLY A 294 -0.91 -5.66 -31.06
CA GLY A 294 -0.88 -7.04 -30.57
C GLY A 294 -2.25 -7.71 -30.68
N ASP A 295 -2.39 -8.94 -30.15
CA ASP A 295 -3.64 -9.69 -30.21
C ASP A 295 -4.64 -9.27 -29.12
N VAL A 296 -5.60 -8.43 -29.48
CA VAL A 296 -6.63 -7.92 -28.57
C VAL A 296 -7.65 -8.97 -28.12
N HIS A 297 -7.78 -10.10 -28.83
CA HIS A 297 -8.68 -11.19 -28.41
C HIS A 297 -8.20 -11.87 -27.12
N LEU A 298 -6.94 -11.65 -26.73
CA LEU A 298 -6.45 -12.01 -25.42
C LEU A 298 -7.30 -11.40 -24.29
N LEU A 299 -7.81 -10.18 -24.46
CA LEU A 299 -8.51 -9.45 -23.40
C LEU A 299 -9.77 -10.19 -22.92
N ASP A 300 -10.43 -10.95 -23.81
CA ASP A 300 -11.62 -11.76 -23.50
C ASP A 300 -11.31 -12.93 -22.54
N ARG A 301 -10.04 -13.34 -22.46
CA ARG A 301 -9.56 -14.45 -21.62
C ARG A 301 -9.04 -14.00 -20.26
N VAL A 302 -8.75 -12.70 -20.08
CA VAL A 302 -8.10 -12.18 -18.88
C VAL A 302 -9.01 -12.29 -17.66
N ARG A 303 -8.55 -13.04 -16.65
CA ARG A 303 -9.21 -13.15 -15.35
C ARG A 303 -8.71 -12.13 -14.34
N TYR A 304 -7.40 -11.89 -14.29
CA TYR A 304 -6.79 -10.97 -13.31
C TYR A 304 -5.85 -9.97 -13.96
N VAL A 305 -5.64 -8.85 -13.26
CA VAL A 305 -4.74 -7.79 -13.69
C VAL A 305 -3.69 -7.55 -12.62
N ILE A 306 -2.42 -7.50 -13.01
CA ILE A 306 -1.32 -7.02 -12.16
C ILE A 306 -0.95 -5.62 -12.63
N THR A 307 -1.19 -4.59 -11.82
CA THR A 307 -0.75 -3.23 -12.14
C THR A 307 0.61 -2.94 -11.48
N LEU A 308 1.53 -2.34 -12.23
CA LEU A 308 2.84 -1.91 -11.77
C LEU A 308 3.10 -0.45 -12.16
N ASP A 309 3.98 0.25 -11.44
CA ASP A 309 4.49 1.54 -11.93
C ASP A 309 5.60 1.29 -12.95
N ALA A 310 5.90 2.33 -13.74
CA ALA A 310 6.89 2.26 -14.81
C ALA A 310 8.34 2.02 -14.31
N ASP A 311 8.62 2.30 -13.03
CA ASP A 311 9.89 2.06 -12.36
C ASP A 311 9.88 0.84 -11.42
N THR A 312 8.79 0.07 -11.42
CA THR A 312 8.65 -1.14 -10.60
C THR A 312 9.18 -2.35 -11.32
N GLN A 313 9.97 -3.14 -10.61
CA GLN A 313 10.39 -4.46 -11.04
C GLN A 313 9.50 -5.52 -10.40
N LEU A 314 9.10 -6.50 -11.20
CA LEU A 314 8.44 -7.72 -10.75
C LEU A 314 9.48 -8.84 -10.76
N PRO A 315 9.98 -9.28 -9.59
CA PRO A 315 10.95 -10.36 -9.52
C PRO A 315 10.41 -11.67 -10.08
N ARG A 316 11.32 -12.62 -10.30
CA ARG A 316 11.00 -13.95 -10.82
C ARG A 316 9.95 -14.64 -9.95
N ASP A 317 9.00 -15.32 -10.60
CA ASP A 317 7.94 -16.14 -10.00
C ASP A 317 6.93 -15.38 -9.11
N VAL A 318 7.14 -14.08 -8.84
CA VAL A 318 6.22 -13.27 -8.03
C VAL A 318 4.88 -13.10 -8.72
N GLY A 319 4.85 -12.95 -10.06
CA GLY A 319 3.60 -12.85 -10.82
C GLY A 319 2.70 -14.07 -10.61
N GLN A 320 3.29 -15.26 -10.73
CA GLN A 320 2.59 -16.53 -10.49
C GLN A 320 2.13 -16.68 -9.03
N ALA A 321 2.95 -16.28 -8.06
CA ALA A 321 2.59 -16.32 -6.65
C ALA A 321 1.45 -15.35 -6.30
N LEU A 322 1.40 -14.17 -6.93
CA LEU A 322 0.29 -13.22 -6.82
C LEU A 322 -1.02 -13.84 -7.30
N ILE A 323 -1.00 -14.46 -8.48
CA ILE A 323 -2.16 -15.14 -9.10
C ILE A 323 -2.65 -16.29 -8.22
N GLY A 324 -1.75 -17.17 -7.80
CA GLY A 324 -2.09 -18.29 -6.92
C GLY A 324 -2.64 -17.85 -5.56
N THR A 325 -2.23 -16.68 -5.07
CA THR A 325 -2.78 -16.11 -3.83
C THR A 325 -4.19 -15.57 -4.05
N LEU A 326 -4.42 -14.72 -5.06
CA LEU A 326 -5.76 -14.16 -5.30
C LEU A 326 -6.79 -15.23 -5.67
N ALA A 327 -6.37 -16.25 -6.43
CA ALA A 327 -7.24 -17.35 -6.86
C ALA A 327 -7.68 -18.28 -5.71
N HIS A 328 -6.92 -18.31 -4.60
CA HIS A 328 -7.24 -19.18 -3.47
C HIS A 328 -8.63 -18.83 -2.88
N PRO A 329 -9.52 -19.80 -2.59
CA PRO A 329 -10.91 -19.53 -2.20
C PRO A 329 -11.09 -18.54 -1.04
N LEU A 330 -10.20 -18.60 -0.03
CA LEU A 330 -10.22 -17.69 1.12
C LEU A 330 -9.88 -16.23 0.80
N ASN A 331 -9.26 -15.96 -0.34
CA ASN A 331 -8.87 -14.62 -0.74
C ASN A 331 -9.84 -14.00 -1.75
N GLN A 332 -10.79 -14.77 -2.29
CA GLN A 332 -11.74 -14.30 -3.29
C GLN A 332 -12.70 -13.26 -2.71
N ALA A 333 -12.85 -12.13 -3.40
CA ALA A 333 -13.66 -11.02 -2.94
C ALA A 333 -15.15 -11.39 -2.82
N ARG A 334 -15.74 -11.06 -1.67
CA ARG A 334 -17.19 -11.12 -1.45
C ARG A 334 -17.74 -9.72 -1.28
N ILE A 335 -18.66 -9.36 -2.17
CA ILE A 335 -19.26 -8.05 -2.21
C ILE A 335 -20.57 -8.06 -1.42
N ASP A 336 -20.74 -7.09 -0.53
CA ASP A 336 -22.03 -6.82 0.08
C ASP A 336 -22.95 -6.15 -0.97
N PRO A 337 -24.08 -6.77 -1.33
CA PRO A 337 -24.97 -6.23 -2.36
C PRO A 337 -25.58 -4.88 -1.98
N THR A 338 -25.61 -4.53 -0.69
CA THR A 338 -26.20 -3.27 -0.22
C THR A 338 -25.20 -2.12 -0.32
N SER A 339 -23.98 -2.31 0.20
CA SER A 339 -22.95 -1.26 0.22
C SER A 339 -22.05 -1.25 -1.02
N GLY A 340 -22.07 -2.30 -1.83
CA GLY A 340 -21.13 -2.51 -2.94
C GLY A 340 -19.69 -2.78 -2.50
N ARG A 341 -19.43 -2.92 -1.19
CA ARG A 341 -18.08 -3.07 -0.64
C ARG A 341 -17.68 -4.53 -0.48
N ILE A 342 -16.38 -4.78 -0.53
CA ILE A 342 -15.82 -6.11 -0.28
C ILE A 342 -15.73 -6.36 1.23
N ILE A 343 -16.52 -7.32 1.72
CA ILE A 343 -16.68 -7.66 3.15
C ILE A 343 -15.92 -8.91 3.59
N GLN A 344 -15.52 -9.77 2.65
CA GLN A 344 -14.65 -10.95 2.84
C GLN A 344 -13.73 -11.10 1.62
N GLY A 345 -12.59 -11.78 1.80
CA GLY A 345 -11.52 -11.81 0.80
C GLY A 345 -11.02 -10.41 0.44
N TYR A 346 -10.48 -10.28 -0.77
CA TYR A 346 -9.76 -9.08 -1.19
C TYR A 346 -10.05 -8.73 -2.65
N GLY A 347 -10.36 -7.46 -2.92
CA GLY A 347 -10.43 -6.95 -4.29
C GLY A 347 -9.05 -6.68 -4.87
N ILE A 348 -8.08 -6.36 -4.01
CA ILE A 348 -6.70 -6.07 -4.39
C ILE A 348 -5.75 -6.78 -3.41
N LEU A 349 -4.73 -7.45 -3.93
CA LEU A 349 -3.59 -7.90 -3.15
C LEU A 349 -2.35 -7.07 -3.49
N GLN A 350 -1.85 -6.36 -2.48
CA GLN A 350 -0.68 -5.51 -2.56
C GLN A 350 0.54 -6.29 -2.05
N PRO A 351 1.56 -6.58 -2.88
CA PRO A 351 2.84 -7.05 -2.40
C PRO A 351 3.59 -5.96 -1.64
N ARG A 352 4.52 -6.37 -0.76
CA ARG A 352 5.48 -5.45 -0.14
C ARG A 352 6.23 -4.70 -1.23
N VAL A 353 6.45 -3.40 -1.02
CA VAL A 353 7.28 -2.59 -1.91
C VAL A 353 8.67 -2.47 -1.29
N GLY A 354 9.61 -3.21 -1.86
CA GLY A 354 11.04 -3.12 -1.59
C GLY A 354 11.70 -1.96 -2.30
N ILE A 355 12.92 -1.66 -1.90
CA ILE A 355 13.73 -0.63 -2.53
C ILE A 355 14.89 -1.27 -3.30
N ASN A 356 15.06 -0.87 -4.55
CA ASN A 356 16.18 -1.28 -5.39
C ASN A 356 17.51 -0.88 -4.75
N LEU A 357 18.36 -1.88 -4.50
CA LEU A 357 19.72 -1.75 -3.98
C LEU A 357 20.53 -0.66 -4.66
N GLN A 358 20.51 -0.58 -5.99
CA GLN A 358 21.27 0.42 -6.75
C GLN A 358 20.79 1.83 -6.38
N SER A 359 19.48 2.09 -6.49
CA SER A 359 18.89 3.39 -6.14
C SER A 359 19.14 3.82 -4.70
N ALA A 360 19.27 2.84 -3.78
CA ALA A 360 19.48 3.11 -2.37
C ALA A 360 20.92 3.55 -2.03
N ILE A 361 21.89 3.19 -2.87
CA ILE A 361 23.31 3.59 -2.71
C ILE A 361 23.73 4.73 -3.63
N ASP A 362 22.88 5.10 -4.60
CA ASP A 362 23.15 6.15 -5.60
C ASP A 362 23.45 7.53 -4.98
N SER A 363 22.99 7.80 -3.76
CA SER A 363 23.29 9.07 -3.09
C SER A 363 23.39 8.99 -1.57
N ARG A 364 24.04 9.98 -0.97
CA ARG A 364 24.09 10.15 0.50
C ARG A 364 22.68 10.25 1.10
N PHE A 365 21.78 10.96 0.43
CA PHE A 365 20.39 11.09 0.85
C PHE A 365 19.69 9.73 0.83
N ALA A 366 19.79 8.98 -0.28
CA ALA A 366 19.19 7.67 -0.41
C ALA A 366 19.71 6.71 0.67
N ARG A 367 21.03 6.66 0.93
CA ARG A 367 21.60 5.78 1.97
C ARG A 367 21.04 6.02 3.38
N VAL A 368 20.64 7.25 3.69
CA VAL A 368 20.06 7.58 5.00
C VAL A 368 18.57 7.27 5.03
N PHE A 369 17.84 7.60 3.96
CA PHE A 369 16.37 7.59 3.97
C PHE A 369 15.72 6.34 3.33
N ALA A 370 16.44 5.55 2.53
CA ALA A 370 15.94 4.35 1.86
C ALA A 370 15.73 3.14 2.80
N GLY A 371 15.79 3.32 4.12
CA GLY A 371 15.61 2.22 5.08
C GLY A 371 16.78 1.25 5.14
N ASN A 372 16.55 0.07 5.71
CA ASN A 372 17.55 -1.00 5.77
C ASN A 372 17.58 -1.73 4.42
N ILE A 373 18.72 -1.64 3.75
CA ILE A 373 18.95 -2.13 2.40
C ILE A 373 19.47 -3.56 2.45
N GLY A 374 18.86 -4.46 1.67
CA GLY A 374 19.51 -5.70 1.21
C GLY A 374 19.69 -6.82 2.22
N VAL A 375 19.17 -6.71 3.45
CA VAL A 375 19.14 -7.83 4.40
C VAL A 375 17.88 -7.70 5.27
N ASP A 376 16.85 -8.48 4.98
CA ASP A 376 15.98 -8.98 6.04
C ASP A 376 16.67 -10.25 6.57
N PRO A 377 17.21 -10.28 7.80
CA PRO A 377 17.90 -11.47 8.32
C PRO A 377 16.97 -12.67 8.49
N TYR A 378 15.67 -12.51 8.22
CA TYR A 378 14.70 -13.59 8.23
C TYR A 378 13.83 -13.55 6.97
N THR A 379 13.88 -14.65 6.22
CA THR A 379 13.01 -15.00 5.10
C THR A 379 11.57 -15.25 5.59
N THR A 380 10.93 -14.24 6.17
CA THR A 380 9.59 -14.34 6.74
C THR A 380 8.76 -13.07 6.48
N ALA A 381 7.45 -13.25 6.41
CA ALA A 381 6.44 -12.19 6.38
C ALA A 381 6.74 -11.05 7.38
N VAL A 382 6.75 -9.81 6.90
CA VAL A 382 6.89 -8.61 7.75
C VAL A 382 5.54 -8.25 8.39
N SER A 383 5.56 -7.96 9.70
CA SER A 383 4.38 -7.52 10.44
C SER A 383 3.93 -6.12 10.02
N ASP A 384 2.62 -5.96 9.79
CA ASP A 384 1.97 -4.68 9.49
C ASP A 384 0.73 -4.53 10.38
N ALA A 385 0.63 -3.40 11.10
CA ALA A 385 -0.44 -3.21 12.08
C ALA A 385 -1.83 -3.25 11.44
N TYR A 386 -1.99 -2.81 10.19
CA TYR A 386 -3.30 -2.87 9.53
C TYR A 386 -3.62 -4.30 9.09
N MET A 387 -2.67 -4.99 8.47
CA MET A 387 -2.88 -6.37 8.02
C MET A 387 -3.05 -7.34 9.19
N ASP A 388 -2.24 -7.23 10.23
CA ASP A 388 -2.22 -8.21 11.31
C ASP A 388 -3.41 -8.04 12.26
N LEU A 389 -3.81 -6.79 12.56
CA LEU A 389 -4.92 -6.50 13.47
C LEU A 389 -6.29 -6.45 12.77
N PHE A 390 -6.35 -5.90 11.56
CA PHE A 390 -7.63 -5.70 10.84
C PHE A 390 -7.82 -6.67 9.67
N GLY A 391 -6.78 -7.38 9.24
CA GLY A 391 -6.85 -8.20 8.03
C GLY A 391 -6.98 -7.36 6.76
N GLU A 392 -6.54 -6.10 6.78
CA GLU A 392 -6.60 -5.16 5.64
C GLU A 392 -5.28 -4.40 5.48
N GLY A 393 -4.74 -4.32 4.26
CA GLY A 393 -3.58 -3.50 3.91
C GLY A 393 -3.94 -2.08 3.46
N ILE A 394 -2.97 -1.44 2.81
CA ILE A 394 -3.10 -0.16 2.10
C ILE A 394 -2.65 -0.39 0.66
N PHE A 395 -3.45 0.06 -0.30
CA PHE A 395 -3.07 0.00 -1.71
C PHE A 395 -2.10 1.15 -2.03
N ALA A 396 -0.96 0.81 -2.60
CA ALA A 396 0.11 1.73 -2.98
C ALA A 396 0.28 1.80 -4.52
N GLY A 397 -0.79 1.48 -5.25
CA GLY A 397 -0.85 1.59 -6.71
C GLY A 397 -0.20 0.42 -7.46
N LYS A 398 0.11 -0.69 -6.77
CA LYS A 398 0.79 -1.87 -7.32
C LYS A 398 0.22 -3.17 -6.78
N GLY A 399 0.07 -4.19 -7.60
CA GLY A 399 -0.39 -5.50 -7.15
C GLY A 399 -1.42 -6.11 -8.07
N ILE A 400 -1.99 -7.23 -7.63
CA ILE A 400 -2.96 -8.01 -8.40
C ILE A 400 -4.38 -7.73 -7.94
N TYR A 401 -5.32 -7.68 -8.88
CA TYR A 401 -6.74 -7.51 -8.60
C TYR A 401 -7.63 -8.26 -9.59
N ASP A 402 -8.87 -8.50 -9.16
CA ASP A 402 -9.95 -8.97 -10.01
C ASP A 402 -10.68 -7.76 -10.61
N PRO A 403 -10.60 -7.52 -11.93
CA PRO A 403 -11.19 -6.35 -12.56
C PRO A 403 -12.71 -6.29 -12.40
N ALA A 404 -13.41 -7.42 -12.36
CA ALA A 404 -14.85 -7.46 -12.17
C ALA A 404 -15.22 -7.05 -10.74
N ALA A 405 -14.53 -7.60 -9.74
CA ALA A 405 -14.75 -7.25 -8.34
C ALA A 405 -14.40 -5.77 -8.07
N LEU A 406 -13.30 -5.29 -8.65
CA LEU A 406 -12.87 -3.90 -8.50
C LEU A 406 -13.87 -2.92 -9.12
N ARG A 407 -14.39 -3.21 -10.33
CA ARG A 407 -15.41 -2.36 -10.97
C ARG A 407 -16.65 -2.19 -10.10
N VAL A 408 -17.16 -3.28 -9.52
CA VAL A 408 -18.33 -3.20 -8.63
C VAL A 408 -18.00 -2.39 -7.37
N ALA A 409 -16.83 -2.61 -6.77
CA ALA A 409 -16.41 -1.91 -5.55
C ALA A 409 -16.21 -0.39 -5.74
N LEU A 410 -15.81 0.04 -6.95
CA LEU A 410 -15.53 1.45 -7.25
C LEU A 410 -16.68 2.15 -7.99
N HIS A 411 -17.71 1.42 -8.43
CA HIS A 411 -18.79 1.95 -9.28
C HIS A 411 -19.45 3.21 -8.70
N GLU A 412 -19.44 4.32 -9.45
CA GLU A 412 -19.97 5.63 -9.05
C GLU A 412 -19.33 6.25 -7.79
N HIS A 413 -18.25 5.69 -7.25
CA HIS A 413 -17.73 6.13 -5.96
C HIS A 413 -17.00 7.49 -5.99
N PHE A 414 -16.59 7.95 -7.16
CA PHE A 414 -15.72 9.11 -7.33
C PHE A 414 -16.25 10.06 -8.40
N PRO A 415 -16.34 11.36 -8.11
CA PRO A 415 -16.58 12.35 -9.16
C PRO A 415 -15.35 12.48 -10.05
N GLU A 416 -15.58 12.72 -11.35
CA GLU A 416 -14.51 13.05 -12.27
C GLU A 416 -13.77 14.33 -11.88
N ASN A 417 -12.49 14.35 -12.23
CA ASN A 417 -11.53 15.43 -12.12
C ASN A 417 -11.27 15.87 -10.68
N THR A 418 -11.30 14.92 -9.74
CA THR A 418 -11.14 15.21 -8.30
C THR A 418 -9.94 14.53 -7.64
N LEU A 419 -9.50 13.36 -8.13
CA LEU A 419 -8.51 12.52 -7.45
C LEU A 419 -7.12 12.60 -8.09
N LEU A 420 -6.19 13.30 -7.45
CA LEU A 420 -4.77 13.32 -7.85
C LEU A 420 -4.05 12.01 -7.47
N SER A 421 -4.47 11.39 -6.37
CA SER A 421 -3.97 10.11 -5.85
C SER A 421 -5.15 9.19 -5.59
N HIS A 422 -5.28 8.14 -6.39
CA HIS A 422 -6.41 7.22 -6.34
C HIS A 422 -6.15 6.00 -5.44
N ASP A 423 -4.87 5.61 -5.29
CA ASP A 423 -4.45 4.34 -4.66
C ASP A 423 -5.12 4.09 -3.30
N LEU A 424 -4.97 5.01 -2.34
CA LEU A 424 -5.53 4.81 -1.00
C LEU A 424 -7.05 4.67 -1.05
N ILE A 425 -7.75 5.61 -1.68
CA ILE A 425 -9.21 5.67 -1.60
C ILE A 425 -9.88 4.50 -2.34
N GLU A 426 -9.33 4.07 -3.47
CA GLU A 426 -9.78 2.85 -4.17
C GLU A 426 -9.57 1.62 -3.29
N GLY A 427 -8.40 1.52 -2.65
CA GLY A 427 -8.12 0.44 -1.70
C GLY A 427 -9.09 0.39 -0.50
N LEU A 428 -9.58 1.54 -0.02
CA LEU A 428 -10.56 1.58 1.07
C LEU A 428 -11.93 0.99 0.70
N TYR A 429 -12.31 1.04 -0.59
CA TYR A 429 -13.55 0.44 -1.09
C TYR A 429 -13.34 -1.01 -1.55
N ALA A 430 -12.21 -1.30 -2.19
CA ALA A 430 -11.90 -2.61 -2.74
C ALA A 430 -11.42 -3.64 -1.71
N ARG A 431 -11.09 -3.21 -0.48
CA ARG A 431 -10.45 -4.02 0.56
C ARG A 431 -9.14 -4.67 0.10
N VAL A 432 -8.05 -4.22 0.69
CA VAL A 432 -6.69 -4.63 0.28
C VAL A 432 -6.17 -5.73 1.20
N GLY A 433 -5.54 -6.76 0.64
CA GLY A 433 -4.72 -7.71 1.40
C GLY A 433 -3.25 -7.39 1.19
N LEU A 434 -2.46 -7.34 2.27
CA LEU A 434 -1.01 -7.18 2.16
C LEU A 434 -0.35 -8.56 2.06
N LEU A 435 0.47 -8.76 1.03
CA LEU A 435 1.32 -9.94 0.90
C LEU A 435 2.70 -9.58 1.44
N SER A 436 2.87 -9.80 2.74
CA SER A 436 4.10 -9.45 3.46
C SER A 436 5.28 -10.38 3.17
N ASP A 437 5.03 -11.51 2.51
CA ASP A 437 6.01 -12.52 2.09
C ASP A 437 6.36 -12.45 0.59
N LEU A 438 5.72 -11.55 -0.17
CA LEU A 438 6.03 -11.29 -1.58
C LEU A 438 6.44 -9.83 -1.76
N GLU A 439 7.39 -9.59 -2.65
CA GLU A 439 7.98 -8.26 -2.85
C GLU A 439 8.02 -7.87 -4.33
N VAL A 440 7.65 -6.61 -4.59
CA VAL A 440 7.98 -5.88 -5.81
C VAL A 440 9.01 -4.81 -5.47
N VAL A 441 9.85 -4.42 -6.41
CA VAL A 441 10.99 -3.54 -6.13
C VAL A 441 10.84 -2.21 -6.85
N ASP A 442 10.83 -1.12 -6.09
CA ASP A 442 10.77 0.25 -6.60
C ASP A 442 12.11 0.98 -6.45
N SER A 443 12.28 2.06 -7.21
CA SER A 443 13.42 2.97 -7.04
C SER A 443 13.16 4.00 -5.94
N TYR A 444 14.19 4.35 -5.15
CA TYR A 444 14.11 5.43 -4.16
C TYR A 444 14.59 6.77 -4.74
N PRO A 445 13.99 7.92 -4.36
CA PRO A 445 14.47 9.23 -4.79
C PRO A 445 15.94 9.46 -4.41
N THR A 446 16.77 9.78 -5.40
CA THR A 446 18.21 10.04 -5.19
C THR A 446 18.50 11.41 -4.56
N THR A 447 17.53 12.34 -4.54
CA THR A 447 17.71 13.69 -3.99
C THR A 447 16.56 14.10 -3.07
N TYR A 448 16.85 14.98 -2.11
CA TYR A 448 15.82 15.57 -1.25
C TYR A 448 14.76 16.32 -2.06
N ALA A 449 15.16 17.03 -3.12
CA ALA A 449 14.21 17.77 -3.96
C ALA A 449 13.23 16.84 -4.71
N GLY A 450 13.71 15.69 -5.21
CA GLY A 450 12.85 14.66 -5.80
C GLY A 450 11.89 14.04 -4.78
N TRP A 451 12.38 13.77 -3.56
CA TRP A 451 11.53 13.31 -2.46
C TRP A 451 10.47 14.36 -2.08
N ALA A 452 10.86 15.62 -1.95
CA ALA A 452 9.99 16.74 -1.59
C ALA A 452 8.88 16.94 -2.63
N ALA A 453 9.19 16.88 -3.92
CA ALA A 453 8.18 16.95 -4.99
C ALA A 453 7.16 15.80 -4.90
N ARG A 454 7.62 14.58 -4.61
CA ARG A 454 6.74 13.41 -4.39
C ARG A 454 5.84 13.59 -3.17
N GLN A 455 6.40 14.06 -2.05
CA GLN A 455 5.63 14.34 -0.83
C GLN A 455 4.58 15.43 -1.04
N HIS A 456 4.94 16.53 -1.72
CA HIS A 456 4.00 17.61 -2.00
C HIS A 456 2.78 17.11 -2.78
N ARG A 457 3.01 16.28 -3.81
CA ARG A 457 1.92 15.63 -4.55
C ARG A 457 1.05 14.76 -3.67
N TRP A 458 1.65 13.92 -2.83
CA TRP A 458 0.92 13.00 -1.95
C TRP A 458 0.05 13.75 -0.95
N VAL A 459 0.61 14.77 -0.28
CA VAL A 459 -0.15 15.63 0.63
C VAL A 459 -1.30 16.30 -0.11
N ARG A 460 -1.11 16.78 -1.34
CA ARG A 460 -2.21 17.35 -2.12
C ARG A 460 -3.34 16.34 -2.37
N GLY A 461 -3.00 15.11 -2.74
CA GLY A 461 -3.95 14.01 -2.95
C GLY A 461 -4.66 13.57 -1.67
N ASP A 462 -3.95 13.48 -0.55
CA ASP A 462 -4.53 13.15 0.76
C ASP A 462 -5.61 14.16 1.16
N TRP A 463 -5.35 15.45 0.96
CA TRP A 463 -6.33 16.50 1.26
C TRP A 463 -7.52 16.51 0.30
N GLN A 464 -7.38 16.02 -0.94
CA GLN A 464 -8.50 15.88 -1.88
C GLN A 464 -9.54 14.87 -1.41
N ILE A 465 -9.11 13.80 -0.74
CA ILE A 465 -10.00 12.78 -0.22
C ILE A 465 -10.52 13.10 1.20
N ALA A 466 -10.21 14.28 1.76
CA ALA A 466 -10.68 14.68 3.10
C ALA A 466 -12.22 14.67 3.24
N ALA A 467 -12.96 14.87 2.14
CA ALA A 467 -14.42 14.80 2.13
C ALA A 467 -14.96 13.42 2.54
N TRP A 468 -14.18 12.34 2.38
CA TRP A 468 -14.53 10.98 2.82
C TRP A 468 -14.41 10.77 4.33
N LEU A 469 -14.00 11.79 5.09
CA LEU A 469 -14.13 11.82 6.55
C LEU A 469 -15.53 12.21 7.01
N LEU A 470 -16.37 12.77 6.14
CA LEU A 470 -17.70 13.26 6.49
C LEU A 470 -18.76 12.15 6.47
N PRO A 471 -19.93 12.32 7.12
CA PRO A 471 -21.03 11.34 7.06
C PRO A 471 -21.61 11.11 5.66
N ARG A 472 -21.40 12.05 4.73
CA ARG A 472 -21.73 11.92 3.31
C ARG A 472 -20.47 12.15 2.48
N THR A 473 -20.32 11.43 1.38
CA THR A 473 -19.18 11.55 0.46
C THR A 473 -19.64 12.04 -0.90
N PRO A 474 -18.78 12.73 -1.65
CA PRO A 474 -19.04 12.96 -3.06
C PRO A 474 -18.98 11.62 -3.82
N SER A 475 -19.65 11.57 -4.97
CA SER A 475 -19.83 10.44 -5.88
C SER A 475 -20.06 10.97 -7.29
N ALA A 476 -20.01 10.11 -8.30
CA ALA A 476 -20.25 10.51 -9.69
C ALA A 476 -21.65 11.14 -9.88
N SER A 477 -22.66 10.62 -9.17
CA SER A 477 -24.06 11.03 -9.22
C SER A 477 -24.48 12.05 -8.14
N GLY A 478 -23.54 12.59 -7.36
CA GLY A 478 -23.82 13.61 -6.33
C GLY A 478 -23.25 13.26 -4.95
N TRP A 479 -23.99 13.53 -3.87
CA TRP A 479 -23.57 13.20 -2.50
C TRP A 479 -24.36 12.02 -1.96
N ARG A 480 -23.67 11.03 -1.40
CA ARG A 480 -24.28 9.82 -0.85
C ARG A 480 -23.81 9.54 0.58
N PRO A 481 -24.50 8.69 1.35
CA PRO A 481 -24.03 8.25 2.66
C PRO A 481 -22.64 7.63 2.59
N ASN A 482 -21.81 7.89 3.59
CA ASN A 482 -20.47 7.33 3.67
C ASN A 482 -20.53 5.86 4.11
N SER A 483 -20.19 4.95 3.22
CA SER A 483 -20.12 3.50 3.48
C SER A 483 -18.78 3.03 4.04
N LEU A 484 -17.80 3.94 4.21
CA LEU A 484 -16.49 3.62 4.76
C LEU A 484 -16.56 3.34 6.27
N PRO A 485 -15.93 2.25 6.74
CA PRO A 485 -15.89 1.92 8.15
C PRO A 485 -14.99 2.92 8.88
N LEU A 486 -15.13 2.99 10.20
CA LEU A 486 -14.39 3.95 11.01
C LEU A 486 -12.86 3.82 10.83
N ILE A 487 -12.34 2.60 10.69
CA ILE A 487 -10.91 2.39 10.46
C ILE A 487 -10.43 2.93 9.10
N ALA A 488 -11.24 2.81 8.05
CA ALA A 488 -10.91 3.38 6.73
C ALA A 488 -10.87 4.91 6.79
N ARG A 489 -11.83 5.53 7.51
CA ARG A 489 -11.83 6.98 7.78
C ARG A 489 -10.60 7.38 8.60
N TYR A 490 -10.18 6.56 9.56
CA TYR A 490 -8.96 6.80 10.32
C TYR A 490 -7.70 6.75 9.42
N LYS A 491 -7.60 5.84 8.45
CA LYS A 491 -6.48 5.81 7.49
C LYS A 491 -6.35 7.15 6.75
N ILE A 492 -7.46 7.77 6.33
CA ILE A 492 -7.48 9.11 5.73
C ILE A 492 -7.05 10.17 6.76
N LEU A 493 -7.63 10.14 7.97
CA LEU A 493 -7.32 11.10 9.03
C LEU A 493 -5.84 11.06 9.43
N ASP A 494 -5.23 9.88 9.51
CA ASP A 494 -3.82 9.71 9.87
C ASP A 494 -2.90 10.33 8.80
N ASN A 495 -3.23 10.21 7.50
CA ASN A 495 -2.49 10.90 6.45
C ASN A 495 -2.56 12.43 6.59
N LEU A 496 -3.75 12.98 6.85
CA LEU A 496 -3.91 14.42 7.10
C LEU A 496 -3.10 14.85 8.33
N ARG A 497 -3.19 14.10 9.43
CA ARG A 497 -2.43 14.34 10.67
C ARG A 497 -0.91 14.30 10.44
N ARG A 498 -0.40 13.36 9.64
CA ARG A 498 1.03 13.29 9.26
C ARG A 498 1.48 14.55 8.54
N SER A 499 0.69 15.04 7.57
CA SER A 499 1.00 16.30 6.87
C SER A 499 0.99 17.54 7.78
N LEU A 500 0.16 17.51 8.84
CA LEU A 500 0.09 18.57 9.85
C LEU A 500 1.16 18.47 10.94
N THR A 501 1.92 17.36 11.00
CA THR A 501 2.90 17.14 12.07
C THR A 501 4.04 18.16 12.02
N PRO A 502 4.75 18.39 10.88
CA PRO A 502 5.79 19.43 10.81
C PRO A 502 5.32 20.84 11.20
N PRO A 503 4.22 21.40 10.63
CA PRO A 503 3.74 22.73 11.02
C PRO A 503 3.33 22.79 12.49
N ALA A 504 2.69 21.76 13.03
CA ALA A 504 2.30 21.73 14.44
C ALA A 504 3.51 21.67 15.38
N THR A 505 4.57 20.93 15.01
CA THR A 505 5.83 20.89 15.77
C THR A 505 6.49 22.26 15.81
N ILE A 506 6.61 22.96 14.67
CA ILE A 506 7.16 24.33 14.67
C ILE A 506 6.29 25.27 15.49
N ALA A 507 4.96 25.22 15.32
CA ALA A 507 4.05 26.06 16.08
C ALA A 507 4.19 25.83 17.60
N LEU A 508 4.33 24.57 18.03
CA LEU A 508 4.56 24.22 19.43
C LEU A 508 5.92 24.69 19.95
N LEU A 509 6.99 24.60 19.14
CA LEU A 509 8.30 25.11 19.52
C LEU A 509 8.28 26.63 19.70
N VAL A 510 7.77 27.37 18.71
CA VAL A 510 7.68 28.84 18.76
C VAL A 510 6.81 29.29 19.93
N ALA A 511 5.64 28.65 20.10
CA ALA A 511 4.76 28.97 21.22
C ALA A 511 5.38 28.60 22.57
N GLY A 512 6.02 27.43 22.67
CA GLY A 512 6.73 26.95 23.84
C GLY A 512 7.87 27.86 24.30
N TRP A 513 8.55 28.52 23.36
CA TRP A 513 9.65 29.43 23.65
C TRP A 513 9.18 30.85 23.97
N ARG A 514 8.10 31.32 23.34
CA ARG A 514 7.72 32.74 23.37
C ARG A 514 6.52 33.08 24.25
N TRP A 515 5.52 32.19 24.32
CA TRP A 515 4.18 32.53 24.85
C TRP A 515 3.66 31.56 25.90
N LEU A 516 3.93 30.26 25.76
CA LEU A 516 3.38 29.26 26.68
C LEU A 516 4.10 29.35 28.04
N PRO A 517 3.36 29.34 29.16
CA PRO A 517 3.97 29.38 30.47
C PRO A 517 4.73 28.08 30.74
N GLY A 518 5.58 28.09 31.78
CA GLY A 518 6.31 26.91 32.20
C GLY A 518 7.74 26.83 31.68
N ARG A 519 8.29 25.61 31.63
CA ARG A 519 9.68 25.36 31.23
C ARG A 519 9.77 25.21 29.71
N PRO A 520 10.47 26.10 28.97
CA PRO A 520 10.63 25.97 27.51
C PRO A 520 11.22 24.62 27.07
N ALA A 521 12.12 24.06 27.87
CA ALA A 521 12.70 22.74 27.62
C ALA A 521 11.66 21.60 27.59
N ALA A 522 10.58 21.69 28.40
CA ALA A 522 9.52 20.69 28.39
C ALA A 522 8.71 20.75 27.08
N TRP A 523 8.44 21.96 26.57
CA TRP A 523 7.80 22.15 25.27
C TRP A 523 8.68 21.66 24.12
N THR A 524 9.99 21.95 24.16
CA THR A 524 10.95 21.40 23.19
C THR A 524 10.95 19.88 23.19
N GLY A 525 11.00 19.26 24.38
CA GLY A 525 10.96 17.81 24.53
C GLY A 525 9.68 17.21 23.94
N LEU A 526 8.51 17.79 24.27
CA LEU A 526 7.22 17.32 23.77
C LEU A 526 7.11 17.47 22.24
N ALA A 527 7.59 18.57 21.68
CA ALA A 527 7.55 18.81 20.24
C ALA A 527 8.43 17.82 19.47
N LEU A 528 9.65 17.57 19.96
CA LEU A 528 10.65 16.74 19.27
C LEU A 528 10.57 15.25 19.61
N ALA A 529 9.78 14.85 20.62
CA ALA A 529 9.70 13.46 21.07
C ALA A 529 9.33 12.48 19.94
N HIS A 530 8.42 12.86 19.05
CA HIS A 530 8.02 12.02 17.92
C HIS A 530 9.16 11.84 16.88
N LEU A 531 10.03 12.83 16.70
CA LEU A 531 11.21 12.71 15.82
C LEU A 531 12.28 11.82 16.46
N ALA A 532 12.41 11.86 17.79
CA ALA A 532 13.38 11.09 18.55
C ALA A 532 12.95 9.63 18.80
N ALA A 533 11.66 9.32 18.63
CA ALA A 533 11.08 8.00 18.91
C ALA A 533 11.82 6.84 18.20
N PRO A 534 12.07 6.88 16.87
CA PRO A 534 12.77 5.80 16.18
C PRO A 534 14.13 5.47 16.81
N LEU A 535 14.94 6.51 17.09
CA LEU A 535 16.22 6.34 17.77
C LEU A 535 16.06 5.73 19.16
N ALA A 536 15.07 6.18 19.94
CA ALA A 536 14.79 5.64 21.27
C ALA A 536 14.43 4.14 21.21
N PHE A 537 13.63 3.73 20.22
CA PHE A 537 13.27 2.32 20.06
C PHE A 537 14.44 1.47 19.60
N ASP A 538 15.26 1.96 18.68
CA ASP A 538 16.46 1.24 18.23
C ASP A 538 17.45 1.07 19.38
N LEU A 539 17.56 2.07 20.27
CA LEU A 539 18.36 1.98 21.50
C LEU A 539 17.81 0.90 22.44
N ILE A 540 16.50 0.86 22.66
CA ILE A 540 15.86 -0.19 23.47
C ILE A 540 16.08 -1.57 22.85
N GLY A 541 15.93 -1.70 21.53
CA GLY A 541 16.15 -2.94 20.80
C GLY A 541 17.60 -3.42 20.89
N ALA A 542 18.57 -2.51 20.75
CA ALA A 542 19.98 -2.79 20.92
C ALA A 542 20.32 -3.22 22.35
N ALA A 543 19.79 -2.52 23.36
CA ALA A 543 20.01 -2.86 24.76
C ALA A 543 19.44 -4.23 25.13
N ARG A 544 18.21 -4.52 24.69
CA ARG A 544 17.57 -5.85 24.91
C ARG A 544 18.40 -6.96 24.30
N ALA A 545 18.90 -6.77 23.09
CA ALA A 545 19.65 -7.80 22.42
C ALA A 545 21.05 -8.02 23.02
N ALA A 546 21.73 -6.94 23.44
CA ALA A 546 22.98 -7.05 24.18
C ALA A 546 22.80 -7.79 25.51
N ALA A 547 21.62 -7.66 26.14
CA ALA A 547 21.31 -8.39 27.37
C ALA A 547 21.01 -9.88 27.15
N VAL A 548 20.38 -10.24 26.02
CA VAL A 548 20.00 -11.63 25.71
C VAL A 548 21.16 -12.43 25.12
N ASP A 549 21.93 -11.84 24.20
CA ASP A 549 23.02 -12.51 23.50
C ASP A 549 24.22 -11.55 23.27
N PRO A 550 25.04 -11.31 24.31
CA PRO A 550 26.19 -10.41 24.23
C PRO A 550 27.31 -10.93 23.31
N GLY A 551 27.33 -12.22 22.97
CA GLY A 551 28.38 -12.84 22.14
C GLY A 551 28.22 -12.59 20.63
N ASN A 552 27.04 -12.15 20.20
CA ASN A 552 26.72 -11.98 18.78
C ASN A 552 27.19 -10.63 18.23
N MET A 553 28.51 -10.53 18.01
CA MET A 553 29.17 -9.30 17.55
C MET A 553 28.68 -8.80 16.18
N SER A 554 28.22 -9.68 15.29
CA SER A 554 27.65 -9.27 13.99
C SER A 554 26.29 -8.60 14.17
N ALA A 555 25.41 -9.16 15.01
CA ALA A 555 24.12 -8.56 15.34
C ALA A 555 24.28 -7.21 16.08
N LEU A 556 25.27 -7.11 16.98
CA LEU A 556 25.57 -5.85 17.66
C LEU A 556 26.09 -4.77 16.69
N ARG A 557 26.97 -5.14 15.75
CA ARG A 557 27.45 -4.21 14.69
C ARG A 557 26.34 -3.76 13.76
N ALA A 558 25.44 -4.65 13.36
CA ALA A 558 24.29 -4.32 12.52
C ALA A 558 23.40 -3.28 13.23
N ARG A 559 23.05 -3.52 14.51
CA ARG A 559 22.28 -2.55 15.31
C ARG A 559 23.00 -1.24 15.56
N GLY A 560 24.34 -1.26 15.69
CA GLY A 560 25.15 -0.04 15.76
C GLY A 560 24.99 0.82 14.50
N ARG A 561 24.92 0.21 13.32
CA ARG A 561 24.65 0.90 12.07
C ARG A 561 23.22 1.47 12.02
N ASP A 562 22.23 0.70 12.46
CA ASP A 562 20.84 1.17 12.55
C ASP A 562 20.72 2.39 13.45
N LEU A 563 21.38 2.37 14.61
CA LEU A 563 21.46 3.51 15.54
C LEU A 563 22.08 4.75 14.91
N GLN A 564 23.18 4.59 14.17
CA GLN A 564 23.82 5.70 13.45
C GLN A 564 22.87 6.30 12.41
N LEU A 565 22.17 5.46 11.63
CA LEU A 565 21.20 5.92 10.65
C LEU A 565 20.02 6.64 11.32
N SER A 566 19.49 6.12 12.43
CA SER A 566 18.39 6.74 13.18
C SER A 566 18.80 8.07 13.83
N ALA A 567 20.03 8.17 14.34
CA ALA A 567 20.57 9.44 14.84
C ALA A 567 20.72 10.47 13.71
N LEU A 568 21.21 10.04 12.54
CA LEU A 568 21.35 10.92 11.38
C LEU A 568 19.99 11.37 10.83
N ARG A 569 18.99 10.48 10.80
CA ARG A 569 17.60 10.82 10.44
C ARG A 569 17.01 11.83 11.41
N LEU A 570 17.21 11.69 12.72
CA LEU A 570 16.77 12.66 13.72
C LEU A 570 17.38 14.04 13.44
N LEU A 571 18.70 14.10 13.24
CA LEU A 571 19.41 15.35 12.93
C LEU A 571 18.88 16.01 11.67
N ILE A 572 18.80 15.25 10.56
CA ILE A 572 18.37 15.78 9.26
C ILE A 572 16.89 16.19 9.29
N ASN A 573 15.99 15.39 9.85
CA ASN A 573 14.57 15.74 9.94
C ASN A 573 14.34 16.97 10.82
N THR A 574 15.13 17.14 11.89
CA THR A 574 15.09 18.35 12.72
C THR A 574 15.56 19.58 11.92
N ALA A 575 16.66 19.45 11.18
CA ALA A 575 17.20 20.54 10.36
C ALA A 575 16.28 20.92 9.18
N LEU A 576 15.59 19.94 8.58
CA LEU A 576 14.67 20.14 7.46
C LEU A 576 13.24 20.50 7.88
N LEU A 577 12.94 20.52 9.18
CA LEU A 577 11.61 20.81 9.71
C LEU A 577 10.99 22.11 9.15
N PRO A 578 11.74 23.23 8.98
CA PRO A 578 11.20 24.45 8.38
C PRO A 578 10.79 24.28 6.90
N ASP A 579 11.61 23.60 6.08
CA ASP A 579 11.26 23.37 4.67
C ASP A 579 10.09 22.38 4.56
N GLN A 580 10.08 21.31 5.35
CA GLN A 580 8.94 20.37 5.41
C GLN A 580 7.65 21.08 5.84
N THR A 581 7.74 22.04 6.78
CA THR A 581 6.60 22.85 7.20
C THR A 581 6.08 23.72 6.06
N ALA A 582 6.95 24.46 5.38
CA ALA A 582 6.57 25.28 4.23
C ALA A 582 5.97 24.43 3.10
N LEU A 583 6.56 23.26 2.83
CA LEU A 583 6.10 22.33 1.81
C LEU A 583 4.70 21.79 2.11
N ASN A 584 4.46 21.33 3.34
CA ASN A 584 3.14 20.84 3.75
C ASN A 584 2.10 21.97 3.74
N LEU A 585 2.42 23.15 4.26
CA LEU A 585 1.48 24.28 4.26
C LEU A 585 1.11 24.74 2.85
N ASP A 586 2.06 24.79 1.90
CA ASP A 586 1.76 25.10 0.51
C ASP A 586 0.88 24.02 -0.13
N ALA A 587 1.19 22.73 0.07
CA ALA A 587 0.39 21.62 -0.45
C ALA A 587 -1.06 21.67 0.08
N ILE A 588 -1.22 21.85 1.40
CA ILE A 588 -2.51 21.94 2.08
C ILE A 588 -3.31 23.14 1.56
N SER A 589 -2.71 24.33 1.60
CA SER A 589 -3.38 25.58 1.21
C SER A 589 -3.82 25.53 -0.26
N ARG A 590 -2.95 25.01 -1.14
CA ARG A 590 -3.24 24.86 -2.57
C ARG A 590 -4.38 23.87 -2.81
N SER A 591 -4.39 22.72 -2.12
CA SER A 591 -5.49 21.76 -2.23
C SER A 591 -6.81 22.35 -1.75
N LEU A 592 -6.82 23.00 -0.59
CA LEU A 592 -8.04 23.63 -0.05
C LEU A 592 -8.59 24.72 -0.96
N VAL A 593 -7.73 25.63 -1.45
CA VAL A 593 -8.13 26.67 -2.42
C VAL A 593 -8.69 26.04 -3.68
N ARG A 594 -8.05 24.99 -4.21
CA ARG A 594 -8.51 24.33 -5.43
C ARG A 594 -9.81 23.56 -5.26
N MET A 595 -10.06 22.96 -4.10
CA MET A 595 -11.28 22.21 -3.85
C MET A 595 -12.46 23.12 -3.51
N LEU A 596 -12.23 24.11 -2.65
CA LEU A 596 -13.29 24.92 -2.07
C LEU A 596 -13.62 26.16 -2.90
N LEU A 597 -12.62 26.74 -3.58
CA LEU A 597 -12.78 28.00 -4.29
C LEU A 597 -12.72 27.81 -5.81
N SER A 598 -11.59 27.33 -6.36
CA SER A 598 -11.39 27.39 -7.82
C SER A 598 -12.02 26.21 -8.59
N ARG A 599 -12.04 25.02 -7.99
CA ARG A 599 -12.40 23.73 -8.63
C ARG A 599 -11.65 23.45 -9.94
N ARG A 600 -10.44 24.02 -10.06
CA ARG A 600 -9.55 23.90 -11.21
C ARG A 600 -8.20 23.33 -10.80
N ASN A 601 -7.52 22.66 -11.73
CA ASN A 601 -6.17 22.13 -11.55
C ASN A 601 -6.03 21.12 -10.38
N LEU A 602 -7.08 20.34 -10.11
CA LEU A 602 -7.08 19.31 -9.05
C LEU A 602 -6.17 18.14 -9.43
N LEU A 603 -6.26 17.71 -10.68
CA LEU A 603 -5.30 16.83 -11.31
C LEU A 603 -4.08 17.63 -11.79
N GLU A 604 -3.39 18.45 -11.01
CA GLU A 604 -2.11 19.02 -11.50
C GLU A 604 -0.96 18.11 -11.08
N TRP A 605 -0.27 17.53 -12.06
CA TRP A 605 0.85 16.63 -11.82
C TRP A 605 2.11 17.14 -12.54
N GLU A 606 3.24 17.01 -11.88
CA GLU A 606 4.56 17.26 -12.46
C GLU A 606 5.36 15.95 -12.32
N THR A 607 5.93 15.44 -13.41
CA THR A 607 6.75 14.23 -13.33
C THR A 607 8.01 14.51 -12.50
N ALA A 608 8.58 13.48 -11.85
CA ALA A 608 9.86 13.64 -11.16
C ALA A 608 10.96 14.17 -12.12
N ALA A 609 10.95 13.73 -13.38
CA ALA A 609 11.86 14.20 -14.43
C ALA A 609 11.63 15.68 -14.81
N GLN A 610 10.38 16.12 -14.91
CA GLN A 610 10.01 17.52 -15.15
C GLN A 610 10.42 18.42 -13.96
N SER A 611 10.22 17.94 -12.74
CA SER A 611 10.60 18.66 -11.52
C SER A 611 12.12 18.85 -11.41
N GLN A 612 12.93 17.84 -11.76
CA GLN A 612 14.39 17.95 -11.78
C GLN A 612 14.87 18.95 -12.84
N GLY A 613 14.30 18.91 -14.05
CA GLY A 613 14.60 19.89 -15.11
C GLY A 613 14.22 21.33 -14.72
N ARG A 614 13.12 21.51 -13.98
CA ARG A 614 12.68 22.82 -13.49
C ARG A 614 13.47 23.32 -12.27
N LEU A 615 13.92 22.42 -11.38
CA LEU A 615 14.78 22.75 -10.23
C LEU A 615 16.20 23.15 -10.64
N GLN A 616 16.72 22.55 -11.73
CA GLN A 616 17.97 23.01 -12.36
C GLN A 616 17.83 24.42 -12.94
N ARG A 617 16.62 24.81 -13.38
CA ARG A 617 16.34 26.10 -14.02
C ARG A 617 15.78 27.20 -13.08
N SER A 618 15.31 26.88 -11.87
CA SER A 618 14.69 27.86 -10.96
C SER A 618 15.55 28.24 -9.76
N HIS A 619 15.42 29.50 -9.29
CA HIS A 619 15.97 30.01 -8.03
C HIS A 619 15.18 29.44 -6.81
N ALA A 620 15.08 28.11 -6.72
CA ALA A 620 14.54 27.45 -5.53
C ALA A 620 15.44 27.78 -4.31
N PRO A 621 14.87 27.89 -3.09
CA PRO A 621 15.64 28.25 -1.90
C PRO A 621 16.84 27.32 -1.74
N MET A 622 17.99 27.91 -1.41
CA MET A 622 19.32 27.28 -1.39
C MET A 622 19.30 25.87 -0.76
N LEU A 623 18.51 25.65 0.29
CA LEU A 623 18.31 24.36 0.98
C LEU A 623 17.87 23.19 0.07
N ARG A 624 17.09 23.46 -1.00
CA ARG A 624 16.66 22.40 -1.94
C ARG A 624 17.75 22.00 -2.94
N ARG A 625 18.74 22.88 -3.15
CA ARG A 625 19.97 22.59 -3.92
C ARG A 625 21.14 22.14 -3.02
N ALA A 626 21.16 22.60 -1.77
CA ALA A 626 22.31 22.60 -0.87
C ALA A 626 22.28 21.50 0.20
N VAL A 627 21.74 20.32 -0.12
CA VAL A 627 22.09 19.10 0.63
C VAL A 627 23.03 18.18 -0.18
N PRO A 628 24.18 18.63 -0.70
CA PRO A 628 25.36 17.79 -0.60
C PRO A 628 25.77 17.85 0.87
N LEU A 629 25.31 16.89 1.70
CA LEU A 629 25.81 16.76 3.06
C LEU A 629 27.33 16.57 2.97
N ALA A 630 28.09 17.63 3.16
CA ALA A 630 29.51 17.62 3.44
C ALA A 630 29.68 17.45 4.95
N VAL A 631 29.79 16.20 5.38
CA VAL A 631 30.80 15.64 6.31
C VAL A 631 30.98 14.19 5.90
#